data_AF-A0A2R6KF03-F1
#
_entry.id   AF-A0A2R6KF03-F1
#
_cell.length_a   1.000
_cell.length_b   1.000
_cell.length_c   1.000
_cell.angle_alpha   90.00
_cell.angle_beta   90.00
_cell.angle_gamma   90.00
#
_symmetry.space_group_name_H-M   'P 1'
#
loop_
_entity.id
_entity.type
_entity.pdbx_description
1 polymer ?
#
loop_
_entity_poly.entity_id
_entity_poly.type
_entity_poly.pdbx_seq_one_letter_code
_entity_poly.pdbx_strand_id
1 'polypeptide(L)'
;MPGSSRRPRRRPSGRRGSRRIWPSVRYYTQKLADWPGWTERAVNPVMRGLFRDEHDPELVAAWREGRTGFPMVDASMRALVETGYLNFRMRAMVASYFQYVLREWWKRGADFMYRHLVDADPAINYAQWQSQCNLTGVHPVRIYDPAKQAREYDPEGAFVREYVPELAPLPDGHLAKPEKAPLAVQDEAGVRVGEDYPRPVVDFERRAAETREQFAALDGRATEALSDERVRRRGSFSNRGGRSESRESADRPVDGQSSLADF
;
A
#
# COMPACT_ATOMS: atom_id res chain seq x y z
N MET A 1 0.27 16.39 -67.46
CA MET A 1 -0.94 15.61 -67.12
C MET A 1 -0.59 14.62 -66.01
N PRO A 2 -1.32 14.61 -64.88
CA PRO A 2 -0.83 14.12 -63.60
C PRO A 2 -1.14 12.63 -63.37
N GLY A 3 -0.16 11.87 -62.86
CA GLY A 3 -0.34 10.51 -62.35
C GLY A 3 -0.19 10.48 -60.83
N SER A 4 -1.30 10.70 -60.12
CA SER A 4 -1.39 10.70 -58.66
C SER A 4 -1.13 9.30 -58.08
N SER A 5 0.05 9.10 -57.46
CA SER A 5 0.31 7.94 -56.60
C SER A 5 -0.41 8.14 -55.26
N ARG A 6 -1.55 7.47 -55.07
CA ARG A 6 -2.27 7.44 -53.80
C ARG A 6 -1.55 6.50 -52.82
N ARG A 7 -0.90 7.07 -51.81
CA ARG A 7 -0.48 6.31 -50.60
C ARG A 7 -1.74 5.76 -49.89
N PRO A 8 -1.74 4.51 -49.40
CA PRO A 8 -2.84 4.04 -48.58
C PRO A 8 -2.84 4.77 -47.23
N ARG A 9 -3.97 5.39 -46.89
CA ARG A 9 -4.22 6.01 -45.58
C ARG A 9 -4.06 4.94 -44.49
N ARG A 10 -3.08 5.12 -43.61
CA ARG A 10 -2.99 4.38 -42.34
C ARG A 10 -4.27 4.65 -41.55
N ARG A 11 -5.04 3.60 -41.25
CA ARG A 11 -6.13 3.66 -40.26
C ARG A 11 -5.53 4.05 -38.91
N PRO A 12 -6.13 4.96 -38.14
CA PRO A 12 -5.72 5.18 -36.76
C PRO A 12 -6.08 3.92 -35.97
N SER A 13 -5.07 3.26 -35.41
CA SER A 13 -5.27 2.15 -34.48
C SER A 13 -5.90 2.70 -33.21
N GLY A 14 -7.22 2.56 -33.09
CA GLY A 14 -7.90 2.74 -31.82
C GLY A 14 -7.37 1.70 -30.85
N ARG A 15 -6.51 2.12 -29.91
CA ARG A 15 -6.18 1.33 -28.72
C ARG A 15 -7.43 1.25 -27.86
N ARG A 16 -8.32 0.29 -28.16
CA ARG A 16 -9.28 -0.19 -27.16
C ARG A 16 -8.47 -0.86 -26.05
N GLY A 17 -8.50 -0.25 -24.88
CA GLY A 17 -7.93 -0.80 -23.66
C GLY A 17 -8.62 -2.12 -23.32
N SER A 18 -8.02 -3.24 -23.72
CA SER A 18 -8.21 -4.46 -22.98
C SER A 18 -7.35 -4.33 -21.73
N ARG A 19 -7.98 -3.99 -20.59
CA ARG A 19 -7.37 -4.27 -19.29
C ARG A 19 -7.19 -5.79 -19.24
N ARG A 20 -5.97 -6.25 -19.52
CA ARG A 20 -5.63 -7.67 -19.54
C ARG A 20 -5.60 -8.13 -18.08
N ILE A 21 -6.76 -8.50 -17.55
CA ILE A 21 -6.92 -9.11 -16.22
C ILE A 21 -6.31 -10.53 -16.24
N TRP A 22 -6.32 -11.18 -17.40
CA TRP A 22 -5.91 -12.58 -17.56
C TRP A 22 -4.41 -12.88 -17.36
N PRO A 23 -3.45 -12.06 -17.87
CA PRO A 23 -2.03 -12.32 -17.69
C PRO A 23 -1.54 -12.07 -16.27
N SER A 24 -2.13 -11.10 -15.54
CA SER A 24 -1.72 -10.80 -14.16
C SER A 24 -2.16 -11.90 -13.20
N VAL A 25 -3.42 -12.35 -13.26
CA VAL A 25 -3.91 -13.47 -12.43
C VAL A 25 -3.05 -14.72 -12.68
N ARG A 26 -2.87 -15.11 -13.95
CA ARG A 26 -2.01 -16.26 -14.31
C ARG A 26 -0.59 -16.14 -13.80
N TYR A 27 -0.02 -14.93 -13.84
CA TYR A 27 1.33 -14.69 -13.34
C TYR A 27 1.43 -14.94 -11.83
N TYR A 28 0.49 -14.44 -11.03
CA TYR A 28 0.50 -14.67 -9.59
C TYR A 28 0.18 -16.14 -9.25
N THR A 29 -0.81 -16.74 -9.90
CA THR A 29 -1.13 -18.16 -9.71
C THR A 29 0.06 -19.06 -10.01
N GLN A 30 0.83 -18.78 -11.08
CA GLN A 30 2.06 -19.51 -11.39
C GLN A 30 3.09 -19.39 -10.27
N LYS A 31 3.30 -18.18 -9.71
CA LYS A 31 4.22 -18.01 -8.57
C LYS A 31 3.83 -18.84 -7.36
N LEU A 32 2.53 -18.88 -7.06
CA LEU A 32 2.02 -19.65 -5.93
C LEU A 32 2.19 -21.15 -6.18
N ALA A 33 1.96 -21.62 -7.41
CA ALA A 33 2.20 -23.00 -7.81
C ALA A 33 3.70 -23.38 -7.74
N ASP A 34 4.60 -22.49 -8.18
CA ASP A 34 6.04 -22.72 -8.13
C ASP A 34 6.57 -22.78 -6.69
N TRP A 35 5.98 -22.00 -5.78
CA TRP A 35 6.36 -22.01 -4.37
C TRP A 35 5.18 -21.67 -3.44
N PRO A 36 4.58 -22.66 -2.74
CA PRO A 36 3.43 -22.41 -1.88
C PRO A 36 3.76 -21.58 -0.63
N GLY A 37 5.05 -21.35 -0.34
CA GLY A 37 5.47 -20.56 0.81
C GLY A 37 5.07 -19.08 0.77
N TRP A 38 4.56 -18.58 -0.37
CA TRP A 38 4.05 -17.20 -0.51
C TRP A 38 2.95 -16.86 0.51
N THR A 39 2.18 -17.83 1.00
CA THR A 39 1.12 -17.59 1.99
C THR A 39 1.61 -17.67 3.43
N GLU A 40 2.71 -18.39 3.68
CA GLU A 40 3.12 -18.77 5.04
C GLU A 40 4.31 -17.98 5.58
N ARG A 41 5.22 -17.56 4.71
CA ARG A 41 6.49 -16.95 5.14
C ARG A 41 7.06 -16.00 4.11
N ALA A 42 7.88 -15.06 4.58
CA ALA A 42 8.61 -14.16 3.69
C ALA A 42 9.46 -14.94 2.67
N VAL A 43 9.44 -14.45 1.43
CA VAL A 43 10.26 -14.97 0.32
C VAL A 43 11.74 -14.90 0.70
N ASN A 44 12.19 -13.74 1.19
CA ASN A 44 13.54 -13.56 1.66
C ASN A 44 13.71 -14.25 3.03
N PRO A 45 14.63 -15.22 3.16
CA PRO A 45 14.88 -15.92 4.43
C PRO A 45 15.19 -14.98 5.60
N VAL A 46 15.89 -13.87 5.34
CA VAL A 46 16.28 -12.88 6.36
C VAL A 46 15.07 -12.21 6.99
N MET A 47 13.98 -12.05 6.23
CA MET A 47 12.78 -11.33 6.65
C MET A 47 11.70 -12.24 7.25
N ARG A 48 11.92 -13.56 7.37
CA ARG A 48 10.87 -14.52 7.78
C ARG A 48 10.35 -14.32 9.19
N GLY A 49 11.21 -13.88 10.11
CA GLY A 49 10.88 -13.65 11.52
C GLY A 49 10.59 -12.19 11.85
N LEU A 50 10.64 -11.28 10.86
CA LEU A 50 10.52 -9.85 11.11
C LEU A 50 9.17 -9.54 11.76
N PHE A 51 9.21 -8.94 12.95
CA PHE A 51 8.05 -8.56 13.78
C PHE A 51 7.13 -9.70 14.22
N ARG A 52 7.60 -10.96 14.15
CA ARG A 52 6.79 -12.10 14.58
C ARG A 52 6.53 -12.09 16.09
N ASP A 53 7.54 -11.70 16.86
CA ASP A 53 7.54 -11.76 18.32
C ASP A 53 7.07 -10.45 18.97
N GLU A 54 6.98 -9.36 18.20
CA GLU A 54 6.55 -8.02 18.66
C GLU A 54 5.01 -7.87 18.68
N HIS A 55 4.29 -8.97 18.87
CA HIS A 55 2.84 -8.96 18.73
C HIS A 55 2.14 -8.17 19.84
N ASP A 56 1.39 -7.17 19.43
CA ASP A 56 0.44 -6.42 20.23
C ASP A 56 -1.00 -6.65 19.71
N PRO A 57 -1.80 -7.47 20.40
CA PRO A 57 -3.19 -7.72 20.01
C PRO A 57 -4.05 -6.45 19.93
N GLU A 58 -3.78 -5.43 20.73
CA GLU A 58 -4.56 -4.19 20.75
C GLU A 58 -4.28 -3.34 19.51
N LEU A 59 -3.02 -3.26 19.07
CA LEU A 59 -2.67 -2.58 17.81
C LEU A 59 -3.30 -3.27 16.60
N VAL A 60 -3.30 -4.61 16.59
CA VAL A 60 -3.96 -5.38 15.53
C VAL A 60 -5.47 -5.15 15.54
N ALA A 61 -6.11 -5.12 16.70
CA ALA A 61 -7.54 -4.84 16.82
C ALA A 61 -7.86 -3.41 16.36
N ALA A 62 -7.10 -2.41 16.81
CA ALA A 62 -7.26 -1.02 16.40
C ALA A 62 -7.14 -0.85 14.88
N TRP A 63 -6.20 -1.55 14.23
CA TRP A 63 -6.08 -1.54 12.77
C TRP A 63 -7.27 -2.21 12.08
N ARG A 64 -7.71 -3.38 12.56
CA ARG A 64 -8.84 -4.10 11.96
C ARG A 64 -10.15 -3.31 12.05
N GLU A 65 -10.34 -2.59 13.15
CA GLU A 65 -11.57 -1.87 13.47
C GLU A 65 -11.54 -0.40 12.98
N GLY A 66 -10.41 0.05 12.40
CA GLY A 66 -10.25 1.43 11.96
C GLY A 66 -10.35 2.42 13.12
N ARG A 67 -9.59 2.17 14.20
CA ARG A 67 -9.46 3.02 15.38
C ARG A 67 -7.99 3.30 15.73
N THR A 68 -7.16 3.47 14.71
CA THR A 68 -5.71 3.74 14.87
C THR A 68 -5.43 5.19 15.21
N GLY A 69 -6.38 6.10 15.02
CA GLY A 69 -6.19 7.54 15.18
C GLY A 69 -5.57 8.20 13.95
N PHE A 70 -5.42 7.45 12.84
CA PHE A 70 -4.95 7.97 11.54
C PHE A 70 -6.11 7.94 10.55
N PRO A 71 -6.76 9.08 10.25
CA PRO A 71 -8.07 9.09 9.58
C PRO A 71 -8.10 8.38 8.23
N MET A 72 -7.04 8.51 7.43
CA MET A 72 -6.95 7.83 6.14
C MET A 72 -6.78 6.30 6.26
N VAL A 73 -6.09 5.82 7.31
CA VAL A 73 -6.00 4.37 7.59
C VAL A 73 -7.34 3.87 8.12
N ASP A 74 -7.94 4.60 9.05
CA ASP A 74 -9.19 4.23 9.69
C ASP A 74 -10.35 4.19 8.68
N ALA A 75 -10.45 5.21 7.82
CA ALA A 75 -11.38 5.23 6.69
C ALA A 75 -11.15 4.05 5.74
N SER A 76 -9.90 3.74 5.38
CA SER A 76 -9.60 2.60 4.50
C SER A 76 -9.99 1.26 5.12
N MET A 77 -9.77 1.08 6.42
CA MET A 77 -10.09 -0.18 7.09
C MET A 77 -11.61 -0.36 7.26
N ARG A 78 -12.34 0.72 7.56
CA ARG A 78 -13.80 0.71 7.61
C ARG A 78 -14.42 0.50 6.23
N ALA A 79 -13.92 1.21 5.21
CA ALA A 79 -14.35 1.01 3.82
C ALA A 79 -14.13 -0.42 3.33
N LEU A 80 -13.02 -1.05 3.72
CA LEU A 80 -12.75 -2.45 3.39
C LEU A 80 -13.80 -3.39 4.00
N VAL A 81 -14.18 -3.18 5.26
CA VAL A 81 -15.15 -4.03 5.95
C VAL A 81 -16.56 -3.82 5.40
N GLU A 82 -16.92 -2.59 5.07
CA GLU A 82 -18.26 -2.22 4.57
C GLU A 82 -18.47 -2.61 3.10
N THR A 83 -17.51 -2.27 2.23
CA THR A 83 -17.67 -2.42 0.76
C THR A 83 -16.98 -3.66 0.20
N GLY A 84 -16.01 -4.21 0.93
CA GLY A 84 -15.15 -5.29 0.44
C GLY A 84 -14.14 -4.86 -0.63
N TYR A 85 -13.94 -3.56 -0.85
CA TYR A 85 -13.01 -3.06 -1.87
C TYR A 85 -12.12 -1.94 -1.35
N LEU A 86 -10.88 -1.95 -1.82
CA LEU A 86 -9.94 -0.83 -1.68
C LEU A 86 -9.17 -0.66 -2.97
N ASN A 87 -8.85 0.59 -3.33
CA ASN A 87 -7.94 0.84 -4.45
C ASN A 87 -6.51 0.40 -4.11
N PHE A 88 -5.67 0.22 -5.14
CA PHE A 88 -4.30 -0.29 -4.98
C PHE A 88 -3.45 0.54 -3.98
N ARG A 89 -3.62 1.85 -3.97
CA ARG A 89 -2.83 2.76 -3.14
C ARG A 89 -3.22 2.65 -1.67
N MET A 90 -4.52 2.60 -1.37
CA MET A 90 -5.03 2.35 -0.03
C MET A 90 -4.56 0.99 0.49
N ARG A 91 -4.64 -0.07 -0.34
CA ARG A 91 -4.12 -1.41 0.02
C ARG A 91 -2.63 -1.37 0.37
N ALA A 92 -1.83 -0.68 -0.44
CA ALA A 92 -0.39 -0.52 -0.17
C ALA A 92 -0.12 0.26 1.12
N MET A 93 -0.87 1.34 1.35
CA MET A 93 -0.77 2.15 2.56
C MET A 93 -1.12 1.34 3.81
N VAL A 94 -2.28 0.67 3.86
CA VAL A 94 -2.67 -0.11 5.05
C VAL A 94 -1.72 -1.28 5.33
N ALA A 95 -1.21 -1.94 4.29
CA ALA A 95 -0.21 -3.01 4.44
C ALA A 95 1.13 -2.48 4.97
N SER A 96 1.60 -1.35 4.41
CA SER A 96 2.83 -0.70 4.87
C SER A 96 2.70 -0.19 6.31
N TYR A 97 1.54 0.37 6.68
CA TYR A 97 1.27 0.87 8.02
C TYR A 97 1.28 -0.29 9.02
N PHE A 98 0.60 -1.39 8.69
CA PHE A 98 0.56 -2.58 9.54
C PHE A 98 1.96 -3.16 9.82
N GLN A 99 2.77 -3.38 8.78
CA GLN A 99 4.12 -3.95 8.99
C GLN A 99 5.09 -2.91 9.57
N TYR A 100 5.16 -1.70 9.02
CA TYR A 100 6.25 -0.76 9.32
C TYR A 100 5.95 0.15 10.51
N VAL A 101 4.69 0.51 10.74
CA VAL A 101 4.31 1.47 11.78
C VAL A 101 3.88 0.71 13.04
N LEU A 102 2.97 -0.26 12.89
CA LEU A 102 2.55 -1.10 14.01
C LEU A 102 3.59 -2.15 14.40
N ARG A 103 4.56 -2.44 13.51
CA ARG A 103 5.58 -3.48 13.71
C ARG A 103 4.94 -4.83 14.00
N GLU A 104 3.98 -5.20 13.15
CA GLU A 104 3.24 -6.45 13.24
C GLU A 104 3.61 -7.43 12.13
N TRP A 105 3.37 -8.71 12.36
CA TRP A 105 3.66 -9.75 11.37
C TRP A 105 2.66 -9.72 10.20
N TRP A 106 3.14 -9.36 9.01
CA TRP A 106 2.37 -9.17 7.77
C TRP A 106 1.24 -10.19 7.52
N LYS A 107 1.45 -11.47 7.84
CA LYS A 107 0.47 -12.53 7.56
C LYS A 107 -0.87 -12.25 8.25
N ARG A 108 -0.85 -11.68 9.47
CA ARG A 108 -2.07 -11.33 10.21
C ARG A 108 -2.91 -10.29 9.47
N GLY A 109 -2.26 -9.31 8.85
CA GLY A 109 -2.91 -8.30 8.02
C GLY A 109 -3.36 -8.87 6.68
N ALA A 110 -2.52 -9.70 6.04
CA ALA A 110 -2.83 -10.36 4.78
C ALA A 110 -4.06 -11.27 4.87
N ASP A 111 -4.16 -12.07 5.93
CA ASP A 111 -5.31 -12.94 6.21
C ASP A 111 -6.57 -12.12 6.48
N PHE A 112 -6.45 -10.96 7.14
CA PHE A 112 -7.58 -10.06 7.37
C PHE A 112 -8.10 -9.48 6.05
N MET A 113 -7.24 -8.89 5.23
CA MET A 113 -7.66 -8.35 3.93
C MET A 113 -8.21 -9.44 3.01
N TYR A 114 -7.60 -10.63 2.99
CA TYR A 114 -8.08 -11.76 2.20
C TYR A 114 -9.53 -12.15 2.51
N ARG A 115 -9.95 -12.04 3.78
CA ARG A 115 -11.32 -12.36 4.20
C ARG A 115 -12.36 -11.30 3.85
N HIS A 116 -11.96 -10.05 3.66
CA HIS A 116 -12.89 -8.94 3.42
C HIS A 116 -12.92 -8.51 1.95
N LEU A 117 -11.83 -8.70 1.21
CA LEU A 117 -11.76 -8.30 -0.19
C LEU A 117 -12.68 -9.16 -1.07
N VAL A 118 -13.58 -8.52 -1.80
CA VAL A 118 -14.45 -9.19 -2.78
C VAL A 118 -13.68 -9.77 -3.97
N ASP A 119 -12.53 -9.16 -4.29
CA ASP A 119 -11.62 -9.59 -5.35
C ASP A 119 -10.44 -10.43 -4.83
N ALA A 120 -10.56 -10.98 -3.63
CA ALA A 120 -9.51 -11.74 -2.96
C ALA A 120 -9.08 -12.99 -3.76
N ASP A 121 -7.95 -12.89 -4.44
CA ASP A 121 -7.19 -14.04 -4.93
C ASP A 121 -5.99 -14.28 -4.00
N PRO A 122 -5.76 -15.52 -3.51
CA PRO A 122 -4.68 -15.78 -2.57
C PRO A 122 -3.31 -15.49 -3.21
N ALA A 123 -3.10 -15.86 -4.46
CA ALA A 123 -1.82 -15.64 -5.12
C ALA A 123 -1.52 -14.15 -5.27
N ILE A 124 -2.53 -13.33 -5.57
CA ILE A 124 -2.38 -11.87 -5.68
C ILE A 124 -2.22 -11.24 -4.29
N ASN A 125 -3.12 -11.54 -3.35
CA ASN A 125 -3.15 -10.90 -2.04
C ASN A 125 -1.83 -11.10 -1.30
N TYR A 126 -1.41 -12.35 -1.10
CA TYR A 126 -0.20 -12.64 -0.33
C TYR A 126 1.07 -12.13 -1.03
N ALA A 127 1.15 -12.23 -2.36
CA ALA A 127 2.30 -11.69 -3.10
C ALA A 127 2.37 -10.16 -3.06
N GLN A 128 1.22 -9.47 -3.10
CA GLN A 128 1.17 -8.02 -2.95
C GLN A 128 1.59 -7.59 -1.55
N TRP A 129 1.06 -8.22 -0.50
CA TRP A 129 1.49 -7.96 0.87
C TRP A 129 3.01 -8.12 1.04
N GLN A 130 3.59 -9.22 0.53
CA GLN A 130 5.03 -9.41 0.58
C GLN A 130 5.82 -8.36 -0.21
N SER A 131 5.28 -7.85 -1.32
CA SER A 131 5.91 -6.79 -2.11
C SER A 131 5.86 -5.43 -1.38
N GLN A 132 4.71 -5.05 -0.82
CA GLN A 132 4.53 -3.76 -0.13
C GLN A 132 5.31 -3.71 1.20
N CYS A 133 5.41 -4.84 1.89
CA CYS A 133 6.18 -5.00 3.13
C CYS A 133 7.68 -5.30 2.90
N ASN A 134 8.15 -5.23 1.63
CA ASN A 134 9.53 -5.51 1.22
C ASN A 134 10.10 -6.85 1.74
N LEU A 135 9.26 -7.87 1.82
CA LEU A 135 9.63 -9.21 2.29
C LEU A 135 10.33 -10.05 1.22
N THR A 136 10.37 -9.55 -0.01
CA THR A 136 11.19 -10.10 -1.10
C THR A 136 12.62 -9.57 -1.07
N GLY A 137 12.87 -8.40 -0.46
CA GLY A 137 14.18 -7.72 -0.45
C GLY A 137 14.59 -7.12 -1.80
N VAL A 138 13.65 -7.00 -2.75
CA VAL A 138 13.93 -6.50 -4.12
C VAL A 138 13.57 -5.03 -4.29
N HIS A 139 12.71 -4.50 -3.43
CA HIS A 139 12.20 -3.15 -3.54
C HIS A 139 12.75 -2.26 -2.42
N PRO A 140 12.84 -0.94 -2.63
CA PRO A 140 13.12 -0.04 -1.52
C PRO A 140 11.97 -0.07 -0.52
N VAL A 141 12.28 0.14 0.76
CA VAL A 141 11.27 0.31 1.82
C VAL A 141 10.46 1.57 1.53
N ARG A 142 9.15 1.40 1.37
CA ARG A 142 8.20 2.50 1.10
C ARG A 142 7.22 2.61 2.25
N ILE A 143 7.48 3.56 3.15
CA ILE A 143 6.56 3.89 4.24
C ILE A 143 5.65 5.02 3.76
N TYR A 144 4.36 4.74 3.63
CA TYR A 144 3.37 5.72 3.23
C TYR A 144 2.94 6.51 4.47
N ASP A 145 3.01 7.84 4.42
CA ASP A 145 2.50 8.73 5.46
C ASP A 145 0.98 8.94 5.27
N PRO A 146 0.11 8.44 6.16
CA PRO A 146 -1.34 8.57 6.03
C PRO A 146 -1.81 10.03 5.98
N ALA A 147 -1.18 10.92 6.75
CA ALA A 147 -1.54 12.33 6.78
C ALA A 147 -1.11 13.06 5.50
N LYS A 148 -0.04 12.60 4.85
CA LYS A 148 0.33 13.08 3.52
C LYS A 148 -0.65 12.56 2.46
N GLN A 149 -1.05 11.29 2.54
CA GLN A 149 -2.04 10.71 1.62
C GLN A 149 -3.39 11.43 1.68
N ALA A 150 -3.87 11.71 2.90
CA ALA A 150 -5.08 12.51 3.09
C ALA A 150 -5.00 13.86 2.38
N ARG A 151 -3.93 14.63 2.63
CA ARG A 151 -3.78 15.96 2.02
C ARG A 151 -3.64 15.95 0.49
N GLU A 152 -2.97 14.96 -0.06
CA GLU A 152 -2.70 14.90 -1.51
C GLU A 152 -3.87 14.34 -2.31
N TYR A 153 -4.60 13.36 -1.76
CA TYR A 153 -5.59 12.59 -2.53
C TYR A 153 -7.03 12.74 -2.00
N ASP A 154 -7.20 13.30 -0.80
CA ASP A 154 -8.50 13.62 -0.19
C ASP A 154 -8.49 15.04 0.42
N PRO A 155 -8.22 16.10 -0.37
CA PRO A 155 -8.02 17.45 0.16
C PRO A 155 -9.25 18.02 0.87
N GLU A 156 -10.45 17.64 0.43
CA GLU A 156 -11.74 18.02 1.02
C GLU A 156 -12.23 17.00 2.08
N GLY A 157 -11.48 15.92 2.26
CA GLY A 157 -11.80 14.88 3.23
C GLY A 157 -13.03 14.03 2.90
N ALA A 158 -13.57 14.08 1.68
CA ALA A 158 -14.80 13.40 1.32
C ALA A 158 -14.76 11.90 1.68
N PHE A 159 -13.63 11.24 1.38
CA PHE A 159 -13.46 9.82 1.70
C PHE A 159 -13.34 9.60 3.22
N VAL A 160 -12.55 10.42 3.92
CA VAL A 160 -12.42 10.31 5.38
C VAL A 160 -13.76 10.54 6.08
N ARG A 161 -14.55 11.53 5.67
CA ARG A 161 -15.83 11.87 6.29
C ARG A 161 -16.90 10.80 6.03
N GLU A 162 -16.85 10.13 4.89
CA GLU A 162 -17.77 9.03 4.55
C GLU A 162 -17.60 7.85 5.51
N TYR A 163 -16.36 7.39 5.72
CA TYR A 163 -16.09 6.19 6.53
C TYR A 163 -15.73 6.48 8.00
N VAL A 164 -15.41 7.73 8.33
CA VAL A 164 -15.14 8.21 9.70
C VAL A 164 -16.06 9.40 10.00
N PRO A 165 -17.38 9.13 10.14
CA PRO A 165 -18.39 10.18 10.29
C PRO A 165 -18.19 11.03 11.55
N GLU A 166 -17.53 10.51 12.58
CA GLU A 166 -17.19 11.27 13.78
C GLU A 166 -16.23 12.43 13.51
N LEU A 167 -15.46 12.41 12.41
CA LEU A 167 -14.60 13.52 11.98
C LEU A 167 -15.30 14.45 10.97
N ALA A 168 -16.53 14.13 10.52
CA ALA A 168 -17.26 14.90 9.52
C ALA A 168 -17.50 16.38 9.86
N PRO A 169 -17.56 16.81 11.14
CA PRO A 169 -17.64 18.23 11.48
C PRO A 169 -16.30 18.99 11.47
N LEU A 170 -15.15 18.31 11.52
CA LEU A 170 -13.85 18.99 11.62
C LEU A 170 -13.47 19.72 10.34
N PRO A 171 -12.83 20.90 10.38
CA PRO A 171 -12.34 21.58 9.18
C PRO A 171 -11.29 20.76 8.41
N ASP A 172 -11.26 20.90 7.08
CA ASP A 172 -10.37 20.14 6.18
C ASP A 172 -8.89 20.20 6.59
N GLY A 173 -8.43 21.38 7.02
CA GLY A 173 -7.05 21.60 7.45
C GLY A 173 -6.61 20.74 8.65
N HIS A 174 -7.55 20.20 9.42
CA HIS A 174 -7.30 19.36 10.58
C HIS A 174 -7.61 17.89 10.37
N LEU A 175 -8.30 17.51 9.29
CA LEU A 175 -8.67 16.11 9.03
C LEU A 175 -7.46 15.18 8.88
N ALA A 176 -6.34 15.66 8.35
CA ALA A 176 -5.16 14.82 8.17
C ALA A 176 -4.47 14.45 9.51
N LYS A 177 -4.61 15.30 10.54
CA LYS A 177 -4.01 15.17 11.87
C LYS A 177 -4.95 15.77 12.93
N PRO A 178 -6.07 15.10 13.24
CA PRO A 178 -7.09 15.63 14.15
C PRO A 178 -6.54 15.86 15.56
N GLU A 179 -5.53 15.09 15.97
CA GLU A 179 -4.84 15.26 17.25
C GLU A 179 -4.11 16.60 17.40
N LYS A 180 -3.84 17.27 16.28
CA LYS A 180 -3.20 18.61 16.24
C LYS A 180 -4.22 19.74 16.13
N ALA A 181 -5.51 19.45 16.04
CA ALA A 181 -6.56 20.47 16.05
C ALA A 181 -6.57 21.20 17.41
N PRO A 182 -6.56 22.54 17.45
CA PRO A 182 -6.72 23.30 18.69
C PRO A 182 -8.02 22.90 19.41
N LEU A 183 -8.02 22.93 20.75
CA LEU A 183 -9.21 22.57 21.54
C LEU A 183 -10.43 23.42 21.15
N ALA A 184 -10.25 24.72 20.88
CA ALA A 184 -11.33 25.58 20.42
C ALA A 184 -11.97 25.11 19.10
N VAL A 185 -11.18 24.55 18.17
CA VAL A 185 -11.69 24.01 16.90
C VAL A 185 -12.42 22.68 17.12
N GLN A 186 -11.91 21.84 18.04
CA GLN A 186 -12.56 20.60 18.46
C GLN A 186 -13.93 20.88 19.11
N ASP A 187 -13.99 21.88 19.99
CA ASP A 187 -15.21 22.30 20.67
C ASP A 187 -16.23 22.89 19.68
N GLU A 188 -15.79 23.74 18.75
CA GLU A 188 -16.65 24.32 17.70
C GLU A 188 -17.21 23.25 16.75
N ALA A 189 -16.39 22.26 16.38
CA ALA A 189 -16.80 21.12 15.57
C ALA A 189 -17.65 20.10 16.35
N GLY A 190 -17.64 20.14 17.69
CA GLY A 190 -18.28 19.13 18.53
C GLY A 190 -17.62 17.76 18.44
N VAL A 191 -16.30 17.71 18.23
CA VAL A 191 -15.51 16.46 18.09
C VAL A 191 -14.31 16.51 19.01
N ARG A 192 -14.24 15.61 19.99
CA ARG A 192 -13.15 15.54 20.97
C ARG A 192 -12.23 14.36 20.72
N VAL A 193 -10.99 14.66 20.33
CA VAL A 193 -9.96 13.65 20.05
C VAL A 193 -9.44 13.02 21.34
N GLY A 194 -9.70 11.73 21.49
CA GLY A 194 -9.51 10.92 22.69
C GLY A 194 -10.82 10.41 23.29
N GLU A 195 -11.95 10.99 22.91
CA GLU A 195 -13.30 10.57 23.34
C GLU A 195 -14.12 10.09 22.14
N ASP A 196 -14.41 10.98 21.18
CA ASP A 196 -15.22 10.68 20.00
C ASP A 196 -14.41 9.97 18.91
N TYR A 197 -13.13 10.33 18.78
CA TYR A 197 -12.19 9.71 17.85
C TYR A 197 -10.86 9.42 18.56
N PRO A 198 -10.25 8.23 18.40
CA PRO A 198 -9.04 7.86 19.15
C PRO A 198 -7.84 8.75 18.81
N ARG A 199 -6.98 8.95 19.81
CA ARG A 199 -5.63 9.50 19.57
C ARG A 199 -4.78 8.50 18.79
N PRO A 200 -3.77 8.95 18.02
CA PRO A 200 -2.84 8.07 17.34
C PRO A 200 -2.27 7.00 18.29
N VAL A 201 -2.49 5.73 17.97
CA VAL A 201 -2.07 4.59 18.79
C VAL A 201 -0.54 4.48 18.91
N VAL A 202 0.19 5.09 17.97
CA VAL A 202 1.65 5.14 17.95
C VAL A 202 2.13 6.47 17.38
N ASP A 203 3.36 6.86 17.75
CA ASP A 203 4.10 7.92 17.06
C ASP A 203 4.59 7.41 15.70
N PHE A 204 3.97 7.91 14.62
CA PHE A 204 4.29 7.52 13.25
C PHE A 204 5.74 7.87 12.87
N GLU A 205 6.21 9.07 13.21
CA GLU A 205 7.53 9.55 12.78
C GLU A 205 8.63 8.73 13.44
N ARG A 206 8.49 8.46 14.74
CA ARG A 206 9.40 7.58 15.49
C ARG A 206 9.39 6.15 14.93
N ARG A 207 8.22 5.53 14.80
CA ARG A 207 8.11 4.13 14.29
C ARG A 207 8.64 4.00 12.86
N ALA A 208 8.37 4.99 12.01
CA ALA A 208 8.88 5.01 10.64
C ALA A 208 10.41 5.16 10.60
N ALA A 209 11.01 5.92 11.52
CA ALA A 209 12.48 6.03 11.62
C ALA A 209 13.11 4.71 12.08
N GLU A 210 12.61 4.12 13.16
CA GLU A 210 13.08 2.82 13.69
C GLU A 210 13.03 1.72 12.62
N THR A 211 11.92 1.63 11.89
CA THR A 211 11.77 0.63 10.84
C THR A 211 12.73 0.86 9.69
N ARG A 212 12.97 2.11 9.28
CA ARG A 212 13.97 2.40 8.22
C ARG A 212 15.36 1.96 8.65
N GLU A 213 15.75 2.23 9.90
CA GLU A 213 17.04 1.81 10.45
C GLU A 213 17.16 0.28 10.47
N GLN A 214 16.13 -0.42 10.96
CA GLN A 214 16.13 -1.88 11.01
C GLN A 214 16.23 -2.52 9.62
N PHE A 215 15.49 -2.00 8.63
CA PHE A 215 15.61 -2.51 7.26
C PHE A 215 16.96 -2.17 6.62
N ALA A 216 17.53 -0.99 6.90
CA ALA A 216 18.86 -0.63 6.43
C ALA A 216 19.93 -1.59 6.98
N ALA A 217 19.82 -1.98 8.26
CA ALA A 217 20.71 -2.97 8.87
C ALA A 217 20.58 -4.37 8.25
N LEU A 218 19.40 -4.70 7.73
CA LEU A 218 19.13 -5.99 7.08
C LEU A 218 19.44 -6.01 5.57
N ASP A 219 19.59 -4.85 4.93
CA ASP A 219 19.67 -4.71 3.47
C ASP A 219 20.82 -5.51 2.85
N GLY A 220 22.01 -5.45 3.46
CA GLY A 220 23.17 -6.22 2.99
C GLY A 220 22.93 -7.73 3.01
N ARG A 221 22.40 -8.24 4.12
CA ARG A 221 22.06 -9.68 4.29
C ARG A 221 20.90 -10.09 3.37
N ALA A 222 19.92 -9.20 3.19
CA ALA A 222 18.79 -9.44 2.32
C ALA A 222 19.22 -9.55 0.85
N THR A 223 20.17 -8.71 0.44
CA THR A 223 20.78 -8.72 -0.89
C THR A 223 21.62 -9.98 -1.10
N GLU A 224 22.43 -10.37 -0.12
CA GLU A 224 23.20 -11.63 -0.16
C GLU A 224 22.28 -12.86 -0.29
N ALA A 225 21.17 -12.89 0.44
CA ALA A 225 20.19 -13.97 0.34
C ALA A 225 19.53 -14.07 -1.06
N LEU A 226 19.50 -12.98 -1.83
CA LEU A 226 19.03 -12.97 -3.22
C LEU A 226 20.08 -13.48 -4.23
N SER A 227 21.33 -13.72 -3.80
CA SER A 227 22.33 -14.39 -4.63
C SER A 227 22.01 -15.88 -4.85
N ASP A 228 21.26 -16.52 -3.95
CA ASP A 228 20.73 -17.87 -4.17
C ASP A 228 19.68 -17.84 -5.30
N GLU A 229 19.94 -18.58 -6.38
CA GLU A 229 19.06 -18.66 -7.54
C GLU A 229 17.62 -19.07 -7.18
N ARG A 230 17.44 -19.95 -6.19
CA ARG A 230 16.11 -20.40 -5.74
C ARG A 230 15.30 -19.27 -5.11
N VAL A 231 15.96 -18.37 -4.37
CA VAL A 231 15.34 -17.20 -3.75
C VAL A 231 15.14 -16.11 -4.81
N ARG A 232 16.14 -15.90 -5.66
CA ARG A 232 16.10 -14.91 -6.76
C ARG A 232 14.93 -15.14 -7.72
N ARG A 233 14.67 -16.40 -8.10
CA ARG A 233 13.55 -16.76 -8.98
C ARG A 233 12.19 -16.36 -8.38
N ARG A 234 12.05 -16.34 -7.05
CA ARG A 234 10.83 -15.90 -6.35
C ARG A 234 10.71 -14.37 -6.29
N GLY A 235 11.84 -13.68 -6.11
CA GLY A 235 11.92 -12.22 -6.04
C GLY A 235 11.37 -11.46 -7.25
N SER A 236 11.06 -12.16 -8.35
CA SER A 236 10.29 -11.62 -9.47
C SER A 236 10.90 -10.35 -10.04
N PHE A 237 12.18 -10.43 -10.36
CA PHE A 237 12.84 -9.43 -11.18
C PHE A 237 12.12 -9.43 -12.53
N SER A 238 11.43 -8.33 -12.86
CA SER A 238 11.25 -8.06 -14.28
C SER A 238 12.66 -7.96 -14.84
N ASN A 239 13.01 -8.81 -15.80
CA ASN A 239 14.27 -8.71 -16.51
C ASN A 239 14.27 -7.38 -17.28
N ARG A 240 14.59 -6.28 -16.60
CA ARG A 240 15.18 -5.08 -17.21
C ARG A 240 16.69 -5.29 -17.33
N GLY A 241 17.10 -6.49 -17.73
CA GLY A 241 18.48 -6.81 -18.08
C GLY A 241 18.65 -6.57 -19.57
N GLY A 242 19.11 -5.37 -19.94
CA GLY A 242 19.41 -5.02 -21.33
C GLY A 242 19.56 -3.54 -21.65
N ARG A 243 20.05 -2.72 -20.72
CA ARG A 243 20.70 -1.44 -21.09
C ARG A 243 21.64 -1.00 -19.97
N SER A 244 22.92 -1.36 -20.12
CA SER A 244 23.97 -0.67 -19.40
C SER A 244 24.08 0.76 -19.93
N GLU A 245 24.34 1.69 -19.00
CA GLU A 245 24.95 3.00 -19.22
C GLU A 245 24.20 4.00 -20.12
N SER A 246 23.38 4.84 -19.47
CA SER A 246 23.62 6.28 -19.47
C SER A 246 22.82 6.94 -18.33
N ARG A 247 23.56 7.62 -17.44
CA ARG A 247 23.00 8.57 -16.47
C ARG A 247 22.49 9.77 -17.26
N GLU A 248 21.19 9.95 -17.29
CA GLU A 248 20.57 11.27 -17.43
C GLU A 248 19.24 11.24 -16.69
N SER A 249 19.14 12.12 -15.69
CA SER A 249 17.95 12.35 -14.89
C SER A 249 16.81 12.84 -15.79
N ALA A 250 15.86 11.95 -16.08
CA ALA A 250 14.57 12.34 -16.62
C ALA A 250 13.53 12.12 -15.52
N ASP A 251 13.29 13.18 -14.76
CA ASP A 251 12.08 13.37 -13.97
C ASP A 251 10.88 13.17 -14.92
N ARG A 252 10.17 12.05 -14.75
CA ARG A 252 8.89 11.84 -15.40
C ARG A 252 7.87 11.58 -14.30
N PRO A 253 6.77 12.33 -14.26
CA PRO A 253 5.70 12.02 -13.33
C PRO A 253 5.19 10.62 -13.66
N VAL A 254 5.14 9.78 -12.63
CA VAL A 254 4.43 8.51 -12.68
C VAL A 254 2.96 8.88 -12.81
N ASP A 255 2.40 8.68 -14.00
CA ASP A 255 0.97 8.86 -14.27
C ASP A 255 0.21 7.77 -13.49
N GLY A 256 -0.05 8.07 -12.22
CA GLY A 256 -0.84 7.30 -11.29
C GLY A 256 -2.12 8.06 -11.00
N GLN A 257 -3.20 7.31 -10.78
CA GLN A 257 -4.55 7.79 -10.45
C GLN A 257 -4.52 9.05 -9.56
N SER A 258 -5.15 10.11 -10.06
CA SER A 258 -5.07 11.47 -9.53
C SER A 258 -6.14 11.79 -8.47
N SER A 259 -7.04 10.86 -8.16
CA SER A 259 -8.14 11.10 -7.22
C SER A 259 -8.57 9.82 -6.51
N LEU A 260 -8.92 9.90 -5.21
CA LEU A 260 -9.61 8.81 -4.49
C LEU A 260 -11.10 8.73 -4.83
N ALA A 261 -11.66 9.76 -5.48
CA ALA A 261 -13.07 9.83 -5.84
C ALA A 261 -13.45 8.95 -7.05
N ASP A 262 -12.47 8.26 -7.67
CA ASP A 262 -12.75 7.20 -8.64
C ASP A 262 -13.17 5.91 -7.88
N PHE A 263 -14.38 5.97 -7.32
CA PHE A 263 -15.21 4.80 -7.07
C PHE A 263 -15.73 4.24 -8.41
#